data_AF-A0A3E5A0P3-F1
#
_entry.id   AF-A0A3E5A0P3-F1
#
_cell.length_a   1.000
_cell.length_b   1.000
_cell.length_c   1.000
_cell.angle_alpha   90.00
_cell.angle_beta   90.00
_cell.angle_gamma   90.00
#
_symmetry.space_group_name_H-M   'P 1'
#
loop_
_entity.id
_entity.type
_entity.pdbx_description
1 polymer ?
#
loop_
_entity_poly.entity_id
_entity_poly.type
_entity_poly.pdbx_seq_one_letter_code
_entity_poly.pdbx_strand_id
1 'polypeptide(L)'
;DQKLYISSFACSPETAVLDFKYTLDHTHDCRDAHNANKAFHLIQAFSPGEVSYEEAHQIGKELADRLLEGKYSYVLTTHTDKGHVHNHLIFCSADNITFSHYHDCKKNYWKIRNLSDTLCQEHNLSTIMPDGKKGMKYNEWAANKSESSKKAQLRKDINQTIRIVSTYSEFLAFMEAKGYEIKNAEFGENSRKYITFRSPDMSRPVRG
;
A
#
# COMPACT_ATOMS: atom_id res chain seq x y z
N ASP A 1 -13.89 -26.14 -11.54
CA ASP A 1 -12.94 -25.70 -12.59
C ASP A 1 -12.44 -24.29 -12.30
N GLN A 2 -11.16 -24.16 -11.95
CA GLN A 2 -10.51 -22.85 -11.86
C GLN A 2 -10.28 -22.33 -13.28
N LYS A 3 -11.22 -21.56 -13.82
CA LYS A 3 -10.99 -20.81 -15.06
C LYS A 3 -9.90 -19.78 -14.77
N LEU A 4 -8.71 -19.96 -15.36
CA LEU A 4 -7.67 -18.94 -15.37
C LEU A 4 -8.11 -17.84 -16.34
N TYR A 5 -8.51 -16.70 -15.79
CA TYR A 5 -8.80 -15.50 -16.57
C TYR A 5 -7.49 -14.76 -16.81
N ILE A 6 -6.96 -14.90 -18.02
CA ILE A 6 -5.75 -14.22 -18.48
C ILE A 6 -6.13 -13.40 -19.71
N SER A 7 -5.64 -12.17 -19.78
CA SER A 7 -5.70 -11.35 -20.98
C SER A 7 -4.41 -10.55 -21.11
N SER A 8 -4.05 -10.19 -22.34
CA SER A 8 -2.86 -9.39 -22.61
C SER A 8 -3.11 -8.42 -23.75
N PHE A 9 -2.26 -7.41 -23.83
CA PHE A 9 -2.23 -6.45 -24.92
C PHE A 9 -0.78 -6.25 -25.39
N ALA A 10 -0.58 -6.22 -26.71
CA ALA A 10 0.72 -6.02 -27.36
C ALA A 10 1.86 -6.93 -26.83
N CYS A 11 1.49 -8.09 -26.29
CA CYS A 11 2.38 -9.18 -25.87
C CYS A 11 1.57 -10.47 -25.69
N SER A 12 2.23 -11.62 -25.65
CA SER A 12 1.64 -12.88 -25.18
C SER A 12 1.97 -13.10 -23.70
N PRO A 13 1.09 -13.71 -22.89
CA PRO A 13 1.42 -14.03 -21.50
C PRO A 13 2.71 -14.83 -21.33
N GLU A 14 3.00 -15.74 -22.27
CA GLU A 14 4.18 -16.61 -22.28
C GLU A 14 5.46 -15.87 -22.71
N THR A 15 5.33 -14.82 -23.52
CA THR A 15 6.45 -14.08 -24.11
C THR A 15 6.60 -12.66 -23.58
N ALA A 16 5.75 -12.23 -22.63
CA ALA A 16 5.70 -10.86 -22.13
C ALA A 16 7.07 -10.33 -21.69
N VAL A 17 7.93 -11.18 -21.14
CA VAL A 17 9.30 -10.80 -20.76
C VAL A 17 10.15 -10.39 -21.98
N LEU A 18 10.03 -11.12 -23.09
CA LEU A 18 10.71 -10.81 -24.33
C LEU A 18 10.12 -9.56 -24.99
N ASP A 19 8.79 -9.45 -25.00
CA ASP A 19 8.08 -8.32 -25.59
C ASP A 19 8.40 -7.01 -24.85
N PHE A 20 8.39 -7.05 -23.51
CA PHE A 20 8.77 -5.90 -22.68
C PHE A 20 10.24 -5.54 -22.89
N LYS A 21 11.12 -6.54 -22.95
CA LYS A 21 12.53 -6.32 -23.23
C LYS A 21 12.71 -5.64 -24.58
N TYR A 22 11.99 -6.06 -25.61
CA TYR A 22 12.05 -5.43 -26.93
C TYR A 22 11.71 -3.93 -26.82
N THR A 23 10.59 -3.58 -26.20
CA THR A 23 10.21 -2.16 -26.00
C THR A 23 11.26 -1.39 -25.20
N LEU A 24 11.81 -1.99 -24.16
CA LEU A 24 12.85 -1.38 -23.31
C LEU A 24 14.18 -1.16 -24.04
N ASP A 25 14.57 -2.07 -24.93
CA ASP A 25 15.81 -1.93 -25.70
C ASP A 25 15.75 -0.74 -26.68
N HIS A 26 14.55 -0.21 -26.96
CA HIS A 26 14.30 0.95 -27.82
C HIS A 26 14.18 2.29 -27.06
N THR A 27 14.24 2.29 -25.73
CA THR A 27 14.21 3.54 -24.95
C THR A 27 15.52 4.32 -25.12
N HIS A 28 15.46 5.64 -24.95
CA HIS A 28 16.65 6.50 -25.05
C HIS A 28 17.74 6.19 -24.01
N ASP A 29 17.35 5.59 -22.89
CA ASP A 29 18.18 5.27 -21.74
C ASP A 29 18.42 3.76 -21.58
N CYS A 30 18.19 2.96 -22.61
CA CYS A 30 18.33 1.50 -22.56
C CYS A 30 19.72 0.99 -22.14
N ARG A 31 20.74 1.86 -22.16
CA ARG A 31 22.12 1.57 -21.73
C ARG A 31 22.45 2.07 -20.32
N ASP A 32 21.53 2.79 -19.67
CA ASP A 32 21.71 3.24 -18.30
C ASP A 32 21.35 2.11 -17.34
N ALA A 33 22.37 1.51 -16.72
CA ALA A 33 22.20 0.46 -15.72
C ALA A 33 21.41 0.93 -14.47
N HIS A 34 21.21 2.24 -14.30
CA HIS A 34 20.40 2.81 -13.22
C HIS A 34 18.90 2.88 -13.55
N ASN A 35 18.48 2.75 -14.81
CA ASN A 35 17.07 2.62 -15.13
C ASN A 35 16.60 1.16 -14.98
N ALA A 36 16.41 0.78 -13.71
CA ALA A 36 16.21 -0.61 -13.33
C ALA A 36 14.76 -1.11 -13.49
N ASN A 37 13.77 -0.22 -13.54
CA ASN A 37 12.38 -0.66 -13.49
C ASN A 37 11.88 -1.08 -14.87
N LYS A 38 11.59 -2.37 -15.03
CA LYS A 38 11.18 -2.98 -16.32
C LYS A 38 9.67 -3.08 -16.50
N ALA A 39 8.93 -3.06 -15.40
CA ALA A 39 7.49 -3.24 -15.41
C ALA A 39 6.88 -2.68 -14.12
N PHE A 40 5.60 -2.36 -14.19
CA PHE A 40 4.80 -2.03 -13.03
C PHE A 40 3.82 -3.15 -12.73
N HIS A 41 3.61 -3.43 -11.44
CA HIS A 41 2.66 -4.43 -10.97
C HIS A 41 1.57 -3.75 -10.15
N LEU A 42 0.37 -3.69 -10.72
CA LEU A 42 -0.82 -3.17 -10.05
C LEU A 42 -1.69 -4.33 -9.57
N ILE A 43 -2.18 -4.23 -8.34
CA ILE A 43 -3.13 -5.17 -7.77
C ILE A 43 -4.43 -4.43 -7.49
N GLN A 44 -5.53 -4.89 -8.06
CA GLN A 44 -6.89 -4.40 -7.79
C GLN A 44 -7.66 -5.50 -7.08
N ALA A 45 -8.10 -5.25 -5.86
CA ALA A 45 -8.78 -6.23 -5.02
C ALA A 45 -10.20 -5.76 -4.68
N PHE A 46 -11.12 -6.70 -4.57
CA PHE A 46 -12.54 -6.46 -4.31
C PHE A 46 -12.95 -7.06 -2.96
N SER A 47 -14.07 -6.61 -2.39
CA SER A 47 -14.55 -7.16 -1.13
C SER A 47 -14.91 -8.65 -1.30
N PRO A 48 -14.69 -9.50 -0.28
CA PRO A 48 -15.07 -10.91 -0.35
C PRO A 48 -16.56 -11.09 -0.68
N GLY A 49 -16.87 -11.85 -1.73
CA GLY A 49 -18.24 -12.16 -2.15
C GLY A 49 -18.97 -11.05 -2.90
N GLU A 50 -18.33 -9.92 -3.16
CA GLU A 50 -18.95 -8.75 -3.81
C GLU A 50 -18.98 -8.84 -5.34
N VAL A 51 -17.97 -9.48 -5.94
CA VAL A 51 -17.80 -9.53 -7.39
C VAL A 51 -17.56 -10.95 -7.88
N SER A 52 -18.07 -11.25 -9.08
CA SER A 52 -17.74 -12.51 -9.76
C SER A 52 -16.35 -12.47 -10.41
N TYR A 53 -15.79 -13.63 -10.75
CA TYR A 53 -14.49 -13.72 -11.44
C TYR A 53 -14.49 -13.00 -12.78
N GLU A 54 -15.56 -13.18 -13.55
CA GLU A 54 -15.69 -12.66 -14.90
C GLU A 54 -15.85 -11.14 -14.89
N GLU A 55 -16.68 -10.62 -13.98
CA GLU A 55 -16.87 -9.20 -13.77
C GLU A 55 -15.61 -8.52 -13.23
N ALA A 56 -14.93 -9.13 -12.25
CA ALA A 56 -13.65 -8.62 -11.75
C ALA A 56 -12.62 -8.54 -12.88
N HIS A 57 -12.51 -9.58 -13.71
CA HIS A 57 -11.60 -9.59 -14.85
C HIS A 57 -11.96 -8.51 -15.87
N GLN A 58 -13.26 -8.32 -16.15
CA GLN A 58 -13.76 -7.28 -17.04
C GLN A 58 -13.42 -5.88 -16.53
N ILE A 59 -13.65 -5.59 -15.24
CA ILE A 59 -13.24 -4.34 -14.59
C ILE A 59 -11.72 -4.14 -14.68
N GLY A 60 -10.94 -5.21 -14.54
CA GLY A 60 -9.48 -5.18 -14.70
C GLY A 60 -9.04 -4.79 -16.11
N LYS A 61 -9.75 -5.24 -17.15
CA LYS A 61 -9.51 -4.83 -18.55
C LYS A 61 -9.82 -3.36 -18.75
N GLU A 62 -10.98 -2.91 -18.27
CA GLU A 62 -11.38 -1.49 -18.35
C GLU A 62 -10.39 -0.58 -17.64
N LEU A 63 -9.87 -1.02 -16.48
CA LEU A 63 -8.80 -0.32 -15.78
C LEU A 63 -7.53 -0.24 -16.63
N ALA A 64 -7.09 -1.36 -17.22
CA ALA A 64 -5.90 -1.40 -18.07
C ALA A 64 -6.06 -0.50 -19.30
N ASP A 65 -7.21 -0.55 -19.97
CA ASP A 65 -7.48 0.20 -21.19
C ASP A 65 -7.54 1.71 -20.91
N ARG A 66 -8.24 2.13 -19.85
CA ARG A 66 -8.33 3.55 -19.46
C ARG A 66 -7.01 4.09 -18.90
N LEU A 67 -6.22 3.25 -18.23
CA LEU A 67 -4.93 3.65 -17.62
C LEU A 67 -3.80 3.73 -18.65
N LEU A 68 -3.71 2.71 -19.52
CA LEU A 68 -2.58 2.52 -20.43
C LEU A 68 -2.87 3.06 -21.83
N GLU A 69 -4.13 3.36 -22.13
CA GLU A 69 -4.59 4.02 -23.37
C GLU A 69 -4.10 3.29 -24.64
N GLY A 70 -3.93 1.97 -24.57
CA GLY A 70 -3.37 1.15 -25.66
C GLY A 70 -1.90 1.42 -25.98
N LYS A 71 -1.17 2.13 -25.12
CA LYS A 71 0.24 2.51 -25.35
C LYS A 71 1.23 1.52 -24.75
N TYR A 72 0.86 0.79 -23.69
CA TYR A 72 1.78 -0.09 -22.96
C TYR A 72 1.37 -1.55 -23.11
N SER A 73 2.33 -2.43 -23.38
CA SER A 73 2.10 -3.88 -23.34
C SER A 73 1.79 -4.32 -21.91
N TYR A 74 0.78 -5.17 -21.73
CA TYR A 74 0.38 -5.65 -20.41
C TYR A 74 -0.12 -7.09 -20.40
N VAL A 75 -0.08 -7.71 -19.22
CA VAL A 75 -0.73 -8.97 -18.87
C VAL A 75 -1.61 -8.73 -17.66
N LEU A 76 -2.87 -9.15 -17.75
CA LEU A 76 -3.89 -9.11 -16.71
C LEU A 76 -4.27 -10.54 -16.32
N THR A 77 -4.26 -10.83 -15.02
CA THR A 77 -4.72 -12.12 -14.48
C THR A 77 -5.65 -11.89 -13.29
N THR A 78 -6.63 -12.78 -13.08
CA THR A 78 -7.58 -12.70 -11.95
C THR A 78 -7.47 -13.93 -11.06
N HIS A 79 -7.23 -13.73 -9.76
CA HIS A 79 -6.98 -14.76 -8.76
C HIS A 79 -7.98 -14.70 -7.59
N THR A 80 -8.09 -15.81 -6.84
CA THR A 80 -8.91 -15.95 -5.61
C THR A 80 -8.23 -16.71 -4.47
N ASP A 81 -6.94 -16.97 -4.61
CA ASP A 81 -6.11 -17.73 -3.66
C ASP A 81 -6.02 -17.10 -2.25
N LYS A 82 -6.50 -15.86 -2.07
CA LYS A 82 -6.41 -15.10 -0.80
C LYS A 82 -7.77 -14.84 -0.13
N GLY A 83 -8.79 -15.63 -0.45
CA GLY A 83 -10.13 -15.51 0.13
C GLY A 83 -10.93 -14.30 -0.37
N HIS A 84 -10.44 -13.63 -1.43
CA HIS A 84 -11.14 -12.57 -2.15
C HIS A 84 -10.63 -12.52 -3.59
N VAL A 85 -11.48 -12.01 -4.50
CA VAL A 85 -11.13 -11.83 -5.92
C VAL A 85 -10.19 -10.63 -6.05
N HIS A 86 -9.12 -10.80 -6.82
CA HIS A 86 -8.22 -9.72 -7.16
C HIS A 86 -7.59 -9.91 -8.54
N ASN A 87 -7.31 -8.79 -9.19
CA ASN A 87 -6.60 -8.71 -10.44
C ASN A 87 -5.12 -8.40 -10.20
N HIS A 88 -4.25 -9.00 -10.99
CA HIS A 88 -2.87 -8.58 -11.19
C HIS A 88 -2.74 -8.03 -12.61
N LEU A 89 -2.43 -6.75 -12.73
CA LEU A 89 -2.08 -6.10 -13.98
C LEU A 89 -0.59 -5.79 -13.97
N ILE A 90 0.17 -6.45 -14.84
CA ILE A 90 1.60 -6.21 -15.03
C ILE A 90 1.77 -5.55 -16.40
N PHE A 91 2.38 -4.37 -16.46
CA PHE A 91 2.60 -3.66 -17.73
C PHE A 91 4.03 -3.17 -17.87
N CYS A 92 4.50 -3.07 -19.11
CA CYS A 92 5.85 -2.60 -19.43
C CYS A 92 6.08 -1.19 -18.88
N SER A 93 7.28 -0.90 -18.38
CA SER A 93 7.58 0.45 -17.89
C SER A 93 7.74 1.47 -19.01
N ALA A 94 7.90 1.05 -20.26
CA ALA A 94 7.97 1.93 -21.42
C ALA A 94 6.81 1.71 -22.39
N ASP A 95 6.40 2.77 -23.08
CA ASP A 95 5.32 2.74 -24.05
C ASP A 95 5.79 2.27 -25.45
N ASN A 96 4.90 1.65 -26.21
CA ASN A 96 5.19 1.05 -27.53
C ASN A 96 5.22 2.07 -28.68
N ILE A 97 4.88 3.34 -28.43
CA ILE A 97 4.79 4.37 -29.47
C ILE A 97 6.03 5.26 -29.45
N THR A 98 6.35 5.81 -28.29
CA THR A 98 7.44 6.78 -28.09
C THR A 98 8.62 6.21 -27.32
N PHE A 99 8.51 4.98 -26.79
CA PHE A 99 9.53 4.35 -25.94
C PHE A 99 9.89 5.22 -24.73
N SER A 100 8.92 6.00 -24.25
CA SER A 100 9.05 6.81 -23.04
C SER A 100 8.59 6.00 -21.83
N HIS A 101 9.27 6.22 -20.70
CA HIS A 101 8.90 5.56 -19.46
C HIS A 101 7.61 6.10 -18.88
N TYR A 102 6.80 5.20 -18.33
CA TYR A 102 5.62 5.51 -17.56
C TYR A 102 6.00 6.39 -16.37
N HIS A 103 5.31 7.52 -16.24
CA HIS A 103 5.61 8.49 -15.19
C HIS A 103 4.99 8.06 -13.86
N ASP A 104 5.71 7.24 -13.07
CA ASP A 104 5.28 6.89 -11.72
C ASP A 104 5.54 8.05 -10.75
N CYS A 105 4.46 8.66 -10.29
CA CYS A 105 4.52 9.68 -9.25
C CYS A 105 3.27 9.63 -8.38
N LYS A 106 3.34 10.27 -7.22
CA LYS A 106 2.22 10.31 -6.25
C LYS A 106 0.91 10.80 -6.89
N LYS A 107 0.98 11.77 -7.82
CA LYS A 107 -0.21 12.27 -8.52
C LYS A 107 -0.84 11.17 -9.39
N ASN A 108 -0.04 10.41 -10.13
CA ASN A 108 -0.54 9.33 -10.97
C ASN A 108 -1.04 8.14 -10.14
N TYR A 109 -0.40 7.83 -9.01
CA TYR A 109 -0.95 6.86 -8.05
C TYR A 109 -2.39 7.21 -7.61
N TRP A 110 -2.65 8.47 -7.25
CA TRP A 110 -4.00 8.92 -6.88
C TRP A 110 -4.98 8.86 -8.06
N LYS A 111 -4.52 9.14 -9.28
CA LYS A 111 -5.37 8.96 -10.47
C LYS A 111 -5.76 7.49 -10.67
N ILE A 112 -4.83 6.55 -10.53
CA ILE A 112 -5.12 5.10 -10.64
C ILE A 112 -6.13 4.68 -9.57
N ARG A 113 -5.94 5.12 -8.33
CA ARG A 113 -6.88 4.84 -7.24
C ARG A 113 -8.27 5.36 -7.56
N ASN A 114 -8.39 6.64 -7.93
CA ASN A 114 -9.68 7.24 -8.26
C ASN A 114 -10.33 6.54 -9.46
N LEU A 115 -9.55 6.17 -10.48
CA LEU A 115 -10.04 5.42 -11.63
C LEU A 115 -10.59 4.05 -11.22
N SER A 116 -9.89 3.33 -10.34
CA SER A 116 -10.38 2.06 -9.78
C SER A 116 -11.67 2.26 -8.98
N ASP A 117 -11.75 3.30 -8.14
CA ASP A 117 -12.96 3.59 -7.36
C ASP A 117 -14.13 3.97 -8.29
N THR A 118 -13.91 4.76 -9.34
CA THR A 118 -14.91 5.10 -10.35
C THR A 118 -15.41 3.84 -11.08
N LEU A 119 -14.52 2.94 -11.49
CA LEU A 119 -14.91 1.68 -12.12
C LEU A 119 -15.74 0.80 -11.17
N CYS A 120 -15.34 0.69 -9.89
CA CYS A 120 -16.17 -0.01 -8.90
C CYS A 120 -17.58 0.59 -8.83
N GLN A 121 -17.71 1.92 -8.80
CA GLN A 121 -19.01 2.59 -8.77
C GLN A 121 -19.85 2.35 -10.03
N GLU A 122 -19.24 2.41 -11.22
CA GLU A 122 -19.90 2.14 -12.51
C GLU A 122 -20.47 0.70 -12.55
N HIS A 123 -19.80 -0.25 -11.89
CA HIS A 123 -20.24 -1.64 -11.75
C HIS A 123 -21.05 -1.91 -10.47
N ASN A 124 -21.52 -0.87 -9.77
CA ASN A 124 -22.32 -0.96 -8.54
C ASN A 124 -21.63 -1.68 -7.36
N LEU A 125 -20.31 -1.65 -7.31
CA LEU A 125 -19.49 -2.19 -6.23
C LEU A 125 -19.17 -1.10 -5.19
N SER A 126 -18.85 -1.54 -3.98
CA SER A 126 -18.41 -0.66 -2.91
C SER A 126 -17.04 -0.04 -3.18
N THR A 127 -16.82 1.15 -2.64
CA THR A 127 -15.55 1.86 -2.68
C THR A 127 -15.05 2.21 -1.30
N ILE A 128 -13.74 2.45 -1.20
CA ILE A 128 -13.11 2.80 0.07
C ILE A 128 -13.36 4.28 0.35
N MET A 129 -14.32 4.55 1.25
CA MET A 129 -14.56 5.89 1.75
C MET A 129 -13.35 6.39 2.55
N PRO A 130 -12.80 7.59 2.25
CA PRO A 130 -11.72 8.14 3.04
C PRO A 130 -12.22 8.48 4.44
N ASP A 131 -11.70 7.79 5.45
CA ASP A 131 -12.06 7.99 6.86
C ASP A 131 -11.23 9.11 7.55
N GLY A 132 -10.47 9.87 6.75
CA GLY A 132 -9.57 10.93 7.21
C GLY A 132 -8.34 10.43 7.98
N LYS A 133 -8.21 9.12 8.22
CA LYS A 133 -7.07 8.57 8.94
C LYS A 133 -5.91 8.36 7.98
N LYS A 134 -4.72 8.69 8.47
CA LYS A 134 -3.49 8.38 7.76
C LYS A 134 -3.35 6.85 7.68
N GLY A 135 -3.14 6.33 6.48
CA GLY A 135 -2.84 4.91 6.27
C GLY A 135 -1.64 4.46 7.11
N MET A 136 -1.71 3.23 7.62
CA MET A 136 -0.67 2.62 8.42
C MET A 136 0.44 2.08 7.52
N LYS A 137 1.72 2.23 7.92
CA LYS A 137 2.83 1.61 7.18
C LYS A 137 2.76 0.09 7.34
N TYR A 138 3.15 -0.65 6.30
CA TYR A 138 3.07 -2.12 6.31
C TYR A 138 3.78 -2.78 7.49
N ASN A 139 5.01 -2.33 7.81
CA ASN A 139 5.77 -2.84 8.95
C ASN A 139 5.07 -2.59 10.30
N GLU A 140 4.41 -1.45 10.45
CA GLU A 140 3.61 -1.13 11.63
C GLU A 140 2.35 -1.99 11.70
N TRP A 141 1.67 -2.19 10.57
CA TRP A 141 0.50 -3.08 10.49
C TRP A 141 0.87 -4.54 10.83
N ALA A 142 1.97 -5.06 10.27
CA ALA A 142 2.44 -6.43 10.53
C ALA A 142 2.86 -6.64 12.00
N ALA A 143 3.52 -5.65 12.60
CA ALA A 143 3.86 -5.68 14.01
C ALA A 143 2.62 -5.60 14.91
N ASN A 144 1.60 -4.80 14.52
CA ASN A 144 0.34 -4.74 15.25
C ASN A 144 -0.43 -6.06 15.17
N LYS A 145 -0.45 -6.71 13.99
CA LYS A 145 -1.14 -7.99 13.77
C LYS A 145 -0.53 -9.14 14.56
N SER A 146 0.79 -9.15 14.74
CA SER A 146 1.50 -10.15 15.53
C SER A 146 1.61 -9.80 17.02
N GLU A 147 0.93 -8.74 17.48
CA GLU A 147 1.04 -8.15 18.83
C GLU A 147 2.48 -7.79 19.27
N SER A 148 3.44 -7.82 18.34
CA SER A 148 4.84 -7.49 18.60
C SER A 148 5.11 -5.98 18.59
N SER A 149 4.13 -5.17 18.20
CA SER A 149 4.25 -3.73 18.15
C SER A 149 4.36 -3.11 19.53
N LYS A 150 5.60 -2.80 19.91
CA LYS A 150 5.91 -2.10 21.15
C LYS A 150 5.27 -0.71 21.23
N LYS A 151 5.03 -0.06 20.09
CA LYS A 151 4.25 1.19 20.02
C LYS A 151 2.77 0.98 20.33
N ALA A 152 2.17 -0.10 19.83
CA ALA A 152 0.79 -0.43 20.15
C ALA A 152 0.64 -0.82 21.62
N GLN A 153 1.61 -1.56 22.17
CA GLN A 153 1.65 -1.88 23.59
C GLN A 153 1.76 -0.62 24.45
N LEU A 154 2.71 0.28 24.16
CA LEU A 154 2.82 1.57 24.83
C LEU A 154 1.51 2.37 24.77
N ARG A 155 0.86 2.43 23.60
CA ARG A 155 -0.44 3.11 23.45
C ARG A 155 -1.52 2.46 24.32
N LYS A 156 -1.56 1.13 24.39
CA LYS A 156 -2.50 0.37 25.23
C LYS A 156 -2.26 0.69 26.70
N ASP A 157 -1.00 0.67 27.14
CA ASP A 157 -0.61 0.99 28.51
C ASP A 157 -0.96 2.43 28.88
N ILE A 158 -0.64 3.41 28.02
CA ILE A 158 -1.04 4.81 28.21
C ILE A 158 -2.56 4.93 28.36
N ASN A 159 -3.33 4.35 27.44
CA ASN A 159 -4.80 4.42 27.48
C ASN A 159 -5.40 3.74 28.71
N GLN A 160 -4.78 2.67 29.21
CA GLN A 160 -5.19 2.00 30.44
C GLN A 160 -4.85 2.87 31.65
N THR A 161 -3.65 3.42 31.73
CA THR A 161 -3.19 4.27 32.84
C THR A 161 -4.05 5.53 32.95
N ILE A 162 -4.36 6.21 31.84
CA ILE A 162 -5.21 7.42 31.82
C ILE A 162 -6.62 7.14 32.37
N ARG A 163 -7.11 5.89 32.33
CA ARG A 163 -8.43 5.53 32.88
C ARG A 163 -8.43 5.31 34.40
N ILE A 164 -7.27 5.08 35.01
CA ILE A 164 -7.17 4.68 36.43
C ILE A 164 -6.53 5.74 37.32
N VAL A 165 -5.70 6.62 36.74
CA VAL A 165 -5.03 7.70 37.48
C VAL A 165 -5.80 9.00 37.35
N SER A 166 -5.73 9.84 38.38
CA SER A 166 -6.41 11.15 38.41
C SER A 166 -5.44 12.32 38.32
N THR A 167 -4.14 12.08 38.52
CA THR A 167 -3.10 13.13 38.42
C THR A 167 -1.98 12.77 37.44
N TYR A 168 -1.29 13.79 36.92
CA TYR A 168 -0.16 13.59 36.02
C TYR A 168 1.01 12.90 36.72
N SER A 169 1.26 13.23 37.99
CA SER A 169 2.30 12.56 38.78
C SER A 169 2.00 11.07 38.97
N GLU A 170 0.74 10.71 39.21
CA GLU A 170 0.32 9.29 39.25
C GLU A 170 0.52 8.62 37.89
N PHE A 171 0.17 9.30 36.79
CA PHE A 171 0.40 8.78 35.45
C PHE A 171 1.88 8.43 35.22
N LEU A 172 2.80 9.33 35.57
CA LEU A 172 4.25 9.09 35.44
C LEU A 172 4.70 7.89 36.29
N ALA A 173 4.31 7.85 37.56
CA ALA A 173 4.66 6.76 38.47
C ALA A 173 4.15 5.40 37.98
N PHE A 174 2.92 5.34 37.44
CA PHE A 174 2.38 4.11 36.88
C PHE A 174 3.10 3.66 35.61
N MET A 175 3.48 4.60 34.74
CA MET A 175 4.22 4.29 33.52
C MET A 175 5.65 3.82 33.85
N GLU A 176 6.31 4.42 34.84
CA GLU A 176 7.61 3.95 35.34
C GLU A 176 7.51 2.56 36.00
N ALA A 177 6.46 2.31 36.78
CA ALA A 177 6.20 1.00 37.39
C ALA A 177 5.94 -0.11 36.35
N LYS A 178 5.41 0.26 35.17
CA LYS A 178 5.29 -0.62 33.99
C LYS A 178 6.62 -0.84 33.26
N GLY A 179 7.71 -0.22 33.71
CA GLY A 179 9.06 -0.40 33.19
C GLY A 179 9.48 0.60 32.11
N TYR A 180 8.70 1.66 31.87
CA TYR A 180 9.07 2.67 30.88
C TYR A 180 10.02 3.72 31.47
N GLU A 181 11.12 3.99 30.78
CA GLU A 181 11.92 5.19 30.99
C GLU A 181 11.21 6.38 30.35
N ILE A 182 10.99 7.43 31.14
CA ILE A 182 10.28 8.64 30.71
C ILE A 182 11.25 9.82 30.64
N LYS A 183 11.18 10.58 29.54
CA LYS A 183 11.94 11.83 29.34
C LYS A 183 11.05 12.95 28.86
N ASN A 184 11.46 14.19 29.13
CA ASN A 184 10.71 15.40 28.77
C ASN A 184 9.29 15.39 29.34
N ALA A 185 9.14 14.96 30.60
CA ALA A 185 7.83 14.89 31.27
C ALA A 185 7.39 16.24 31.86
N GLU A 186 8.27 17.23 31.95
CA GLU A 186 7.96 18.52 32.53
C GLU A 186 7.26 19.46 31.53
N PHE A 187 6.47 20.39 32.07
CA PHE A 187 5.81 21.45 31.30
C PHE A 187 6.50 22.79 31.57
N GLY A 188 6.80 23.57 30.52
CA GLY A 188 7.39 24.91 30.64
C GLY A 188 7.94 25.44 29.31
N GLU A 189 8.32 26.72 29.26
CA GLU A 189 8.81 27.37 28.03
C GLU A 189 10.07 26.70 27.43
N ASN A 190 10.91 26.10 28.29
CA ASN A 190 12.12 25.38 27.88
C ASN A 190 11.92 23.85 27.76
N SER A 191 10.70 23.36 28.00
CA SER A 191 10.39 21.93 27.88
C SER A 191 10.24 21.51 26.42
N ARG A 192 10.58 20.25 26.11
CA ARG A 192 10.30 19.73 24.77
C ARG A 192 8.80 19.51 24.61
N LYS A 193 8.31 19.77 23.40
CA LYS A 193 6.90 19.64 23.00
C LYS A 193 6.25 18.29 23.31
N TYR A 194 7.03 17.20 23.38
CA TYR A 194 6.49 15.85 23.55
C TYR A 194 7.24 15.08 24.63
N ILE A 195 6.48 14.52 25.59
CA ILE A 195 6.93 13.46 26.47
C ILE A 195 7.44 12.28 25.65
N THR A 196 8.42 11.56 26.18
CA THR A 196 9.10 10.48 25.47
C THR A 196 9.20 9.25 26.35
N PHE A 197 8.82 8.10 25.80
CA PHE A 197 8.86 6.81 26.49
C PHE A 197 9.86 5.87 25.82
N ARG A 198 10.57 5.07 26.62
CA ARG A 198 11.41 3.96 26.14
C ARG A 198 11.21 2.74 27.02
N SER A 199 10.83 1.63 26.41
CA SER A 199 10.85 0.32 27.08
C SER A 199 12.28 -0.25 27.06
N PRO A 200 12.71 -1.09 28.01
CA PRO A 200 14.09 -1.61 28.07
C PRO A 200 14.50 -2.40 26.82
N ASP A 201 13.52 -3.01 26.16
CA ASP A 201 13.62 -3.78 24.93
C ASP A 201 13.44 -2.93 23.65
N MET A 202 13.24 -1.62 23.76
CA MET A 202 13.21 -0.69 22.63
C MET A 202 14.57 -0.04 22.40
N SER A 203 15.14 -0.23 21.21
CA SER A 203 16.37 0.48 20.79
C SER A 203 16.17 1.98 20.58
N ARG A 204 14.94 2.42 20.28
CA ARG A 204 14.61 3.83 19.99
C ARG A 204 13.44 4.30 20.86
N PRO A 205 13.54 5.49 21.47
CA PRO A 205 12.42 6.06 22.21
C PRO A 205 11.26 6.47 21.30
N VAL A 206 10.05 6.49 21.86
CA VAL A 206 8.79 6.86 21.20
C VAL A 206 8.25 8.12 21.84
N ARG A 207 7.84 9.11 21.02
CA ARG A 207 7.18 10.32 21.50
C ARG A 207 5.71 10.02 21.80
N GLY A 208 5.22 10.47 22.95
CA GLY A 208 3.81 10.47 23.32
C GLY A 208 3.01 11.48 22.52
#